data_AF-A0A959T4S6-F1
#
_entry.id   AF-A0A959T4S6-F1
#
_cell.length_a   1.000
_cell.length_b   1.000
_cell.length_c   1.000
_cell.angle_alpha   90.00
_cell.angle_beta   90.00
_cell.angle_gamma   90.00
#
_symmetry.space_group_name_H-M   'P 1'
#
loop_
_entity.id
_entity.type
_entity.pdbx_description
1 polymer ?
#
loop_
_entity_poly.entity_id
_entity_poly.type
_entity_poly.pdbx_seq_one_letter_code
_entity_poly.pdbx_strand_id
1 'polypeptide(L)'
;MAAVLGGPIVFADHMPGGLLPALLLQDGNEEALKKLGKHTGLTILNDKPWNIETPAHLLDDEVTPADRMFLRNNGLMPTSIDPATWTLTIDGEAVTKPVSFTLAELKQKFTHHSYRLVLECGGNGRAEFDPPAKGNQWTVGAVQCAEWTGVRLKDVLNALGVKSNAVYIGYYGGDTHLSGDPDKVVISRGVPMAKALEDETLLA
;
A
#
# COMPACT_ATOMS: atom_id res chain seq x y z
N MET A 1 -17.11 -17.35 -24.08
CA MET A 1 -17.62 -16.37 -25.05
C MET A 1 -16.63 -16.31 -26.20
N ALA A 2 -17.07 -16.48 -27.45
CA ALA A 2 -16.21 -16.25 -28.61
C ALA A 2 -16.35 -14.78 -29.02
N ALA A 3 -15.24 -14.05 -29.11
CA ALA A 3 -15.22 -12.68 -29.62
C ALA A 3 -14.59 -12.69 -31.02
N VAL A 4 -15.24 -12.04 -31.97
CA VAL A 4 -14.72 -11.85 -33.34
C VAL A 4 -14.03 -10.49 -33.40
N LEU A 5 -12.71 -10.49 -33.60
CA LEU A 5 -11.95 -9.26 -33.84
C LEU A 5 -12.49 -8.56 -35.10
N GLY A 6 -12.89 -7.29 -34.96
CA GLY A 6 -13.45 -6.48 -36.04
C GLY A 6 -14.97 -6.56 -36.22
N GLY A 7 -15.69 -7.33 -35.38
CA GLY A 7 -17.15 -7.34 -35.38
C GLY A 7 -17.75 -6.09 -34.71
N PRO A 8 -18.83 -5.51 -35.23
CA PRO A 8 -19.51 -4.40 -34.58
C PRO A 8 -20.11 -4.84 -33.24
N ILE A 9 -19.92 -4.04 -32.19
CA ILE A 9 -20.62 -4.22 -30.91
C ILE A 9 -22.03 -3.65 -31.08
N VAL A 10 -23.02 -4.53 -31.20
CA VAL A 10 -24.43 -4.12 -31.30
C VAL A 10 -24.83 -3.38 -30.01
N PHE A 11 -25.43 -2.19 -30.14
CA PHE A 11 -25.83 -1.29 -29.04
C PHE A 11 -24.68 -0.66 -28.23
N ALA A 12 -23.49 -0.47 -28.83
CA ALA A 12 -22.37 0.21 -28.17
C ALA A 12 -22.72 1.61 -27.62
N ASP A 13 -23.62 2.31 -28.30
CA ASP A 13 -24.19 3.62 -27.96
C ASP A 13 -25.11 3.61 -26.73
N HIS A 14 -25.57 2.44 -26.29
CA HIS A 14 -26.38 2.26 -25.09
C HIS A 14 -25.59 1.69 -23.91
N MET A 15 -24.28 1.47 -24.05
CA MET A 15 -23.48 1.03 -22.92
C MET A 15 -23.35 2.14 -21.87
N PRO A 16 -23.54 1.83 -20.57
CA PRO A 16 -23.21 2.74 -19.50
C PRO A 16 -21.75 3.20 -19.61
N GLY A 17 -21.53 4.52 -19.57
CA GLY A 17 -20.18 5.08 -19.57
C GLY A 17 -19.35 4.50 -18.44
N GLY A 18 -18.11 4.10 -18.75
CA GLY A 18 -17.18 3.49 -17.79
C GLY A 18 -17.15 1.95 -17.79
N LEU A 19 -17.96 1.28 -18.61
CA LEU A 19 -17.87 -0.17 -18.82
C LEU A 19 -16.97 -0.48 -20.03
N LEU A 20 -15.82 -1.11 -19.75
CA LEU A 20 -14.91 -1.62 -20.79
C LEU A 20 -15.22 -3.11 -21.05
N PRO A 21 -15.41 -3.51 -22.32
CA PRO A 21 -15.52 -4.91 -22.70
C PRO A 21 -14.32 -5.71 -22.18
N ALA A 22 -14.56 -6.91 -21.64
CA ALA A 22 -13.51 -7.73 -21.03
C ALA A 22 -12.32 -8.04 -21.97
N LEU A 23 -12.55 -8.04 -23.28
CA LEU A 23 -11.50 -8.21 -24.29
C LEU A 23 -10.52 -7.02 -24.36
N LEU A 24 -11.00 -5.80 -24.11
CA LEU A 24 -10.18 -4.58 -24.08
C LEU A 24 -9.53 -4.35 -22.70
N LEU A 25 -9.93 -5.12 -21.68
CA LEU A 25 -9.32 -5.05 -20.35
C LEU A 25 -7.92 -5.65 -20.32
N GLN A 26 -7.56 -6.61 -21.19
CA GLN A 26 -6.22 -7.20 -21.15
C GLN A 26 -5.14 -6.19 -21.55
N ASP A 27 -5.30 -5.51 -22.68
CA ASP A 27 -4.38 -4.45 -23.11
C ASP A 27 -4.37 -3.27 -22.11
N GLY A 28 -5.57 -2.89 -21.62
CA GLY A 28 -5.71 -1.82 -20.63
C GLY A 28 -5.04 -2.14 -19.28
N ASN A 29 -5.11 -3.39 -18.82
CA ASN A 29 -4.49 -3.83 -17.58
C ASN A 29 -2.97 -3.84 -17.70
N GLU A 30 -2.42 -4.33 -18.81
CA GLU A 30 -0.98 -4.28 -19.03
C GLU A 30 -0.45 -2.84 -19.03
N GLU A 31 -1.12 -1.93 -19.74
CA GLU A 31 -0.73 -0.53 -19.76
C GLU A 31 -0.84 0.12 -18.38
N ALA A 32 -1.91 -0.18 -17.63
CA ALA A 32 -2.08 0.30 -16.27
C ALA A 32 -0.97 -0.19 -15.34
N LEU A 33 -0.62 -1.48 -15.40
CA LEU A 33 0.47 -2.08 -14.62
C LEU A 33 1.82 -1.44 -15.00
N LYS A 34 2.10 -1.28 -16.30
CA LYS A 34 3.33 -0.59 -16.77
C LYS A 34 3.41 0.84 -16.24
N LYS A 35 2.29 1.60 -16.26
CA LYS A 35 2.23 2.97 -15.70
C LYS A 35 2.48 3.00 -14.18
N LEU A 36 2.11 1.93 -13.47
CA LEU A 36 2.39 1.76 -12.04
C LEU A 36 3.78 1.20 -11.75
N GLY A 37 4.60 0.92 -12.77
CA GLY A 37 5.91 0.26 -12.61
C GLY A 37 5.79 -1.19 -12.13
N LYS A 38 4.70 -1.86 -12.49
CA LYS A 38 4.37 -3.22 -12.05
C LYS A 38 4.49 -4.24 -13.17
N HIS A 39 4.81 -5.47 -12.78
CA HIS A 39 4.89 -6.61 -13.68
C HIS A 39 3.53 -6.85 -14.34
N THR A 40 3.51 -7.08 -15.64
CA THR A 40 2.25 -7.22 -16.42
C THR A 40 1.46 -8.47 -16.08
N GLY A 41 2.11 -9.47 -15.49
CA GLY A 41 1.47 -10.70 -15.00
C GLY A 41 0.70 -10.55 -13.69
N LEU A 42 0.69 -9.38 -13.04
CA LEU A 42 -0.08 -9.18 -11.81
C LEU A 42 -1.60 -9.11 -12.09
N THR A 43 -2.41 -9.46 -11.09
CA THR A 43 -3.87 -9.48 -11.21
C THR A 43 -4.49 -8.25 -10.57
N ILE A 44 -5.15 -7.40 -11.35
CA ILE A 44 -5.87 -6.23 -10.83
C ILE A 44 -7.24 -6.68 -10.29
N LEU A 45 -7.47 -6.50 -8.99
CA LEU A 45 -8.76 -6.78 -8.34
C LEU A 45 -9.69 -5.57 -8.34
N ASN A 46 -9.13 -4.37 -8.24
CA ASN A 46 -9.84 -3.08 -8.32
C ASN A 46 -8.84 -1.96 -8.67
N ASP A 47 -9.31 -0.88 -9.30
CA ASP A 47 -8.52 0.30 -9.68
C ASP A 47 -8.89 1.57 -8.90
N LYS A 48 -10.04 1.57 -8.19
CA LYS A 48 -10.50 2.69 -7.36
C LYS A 48 -10.85 2.25 -5.93
N PRO A 49 -9.85 2.05 -5.06
CA PRO A 49 -8.42 2.26 -5.29
C PRO A 49 -7.73 1.00 -5.82
N TRP A 50 -6.50 1.17 -6.33
CA TRP A 50 -5.64 0.09 -6.78
C TRP A 50 -5.50 -1.00 -5.70
N ASN A 51 -5.93 -2.20 -6.04
CA ASN A 51 -5.65 -3.42 -5.31
C ASN A 51 -5.24 -4.47 -6.32
N ILE A 52 -3.98 -4.92 -6.22
CA ILE A 52 -3.32 -5.74 -7.24
C ILE A 52 -2.63 -6.89 -6.54
N GLU A 53 -2.90 -8.10 -6.99
CA GLU A 53 -2.42 -9.35 -6.43
C GLU A 53 -1.28 -9.93 -7.25
N THR A 54 -0.34 -10.59 -6.58
CA THR A 54 0.78 -11.30 -7.21
C THR A 54 0.45 -12.78 -7.35
N PRO A 55 0.26 -13.31 -8.57
CA PRO A 55 0.05 -14.74 -8.76
C PRO A 55 1.15 -15.57 -8.10
N ALA A 56 0.78 -16.72 -7.53
CA ALA A 56 1.70 -17.57 -6.76
C ALA A 56 2.98 -17.96 -7.52
N HIS A 57 2.92 -18.11 -8.85
CA HIS A 57 4.08 -18.44 -9.67
C HIS A 57 5.08 -17.28 -9.86
N LEU A 58 4.74 -16.07 -9.40
CA LEU A 58 5.61 -14.89 -9.37
C LEU A 58 6.13 -14.58 -7.94
N LEU A 59 5.87 -15.48 -6.98
CA LEU A 59 6.31 -15.39 -5.58
C LEU A 59 7.39 -16.44 -5.26
N ASP A 60 8.27 -16.72 -6.22
CA ASP A 60 9.33 -17.73 -6.13
C ASP A 60 10.71 -17.15 -5.74
N ASP A 61 10.88 -15.82 -5.83
CA ASP A 61 12.09 -15.13 -5.39
C ASP A 61 12.21 -15.10 -3.85
N GLU A 62 13.42 -15.29 -3.32
CA GLU A 62 13.72 -15.15 -1.88
C GLU A 62 13.38 -13.74 -1.36
N VAL A 63 13.61 -12.73 -2.20
CA VAL A 63 13.20 -11.34 -2.00
C VAL A 63 12.33 -10.95 -3.19
N THR A 64 11.04 -10.77 -2.95
CA THR A 64 10.05 -10.39 -3.96
C THR A 64 10.47 -9.08 -4.65
N PRO A 65 10.67 -9.08 -5.98
CA PRO A 65 10.99 -7.88 -6.74
C PRO A 65 9.94 -6.78 -6.59
N ALA A 66 10.37 -5.51 -6.60
CA ALA A 66 9.48 -4.37 -6.36
C ALA A 66 8.31 -4.27 -7.37
N ASP A 67 8.54 -4.67 -8.62
CA ASP A 67 7.51 -4.72 -9.67
C ASP A 67 6.55 -5.90 -9.50
N ARG A 68 6.89 -6.91 -8.69
CA ARG A 68 6.06 -8.08 -8.33
C ARG A 68 5.41 -7.97 -6.95
N MET A 69 5.76 -6.98 -6.14
CA MET A 69 5.10 -6.70 -4.86
C MET A 69 3.61 -6.38 -5.07
N PHE A 70 2.73 -7.00 -4.27
CA PHE A 70 1.29 -6.74 -4.31
C PHE A 70 0.98 -5.29 -3.87
N LEU A 71 -0.17 -4.74 -4.31
CA LEU A 71 -0.62 -3.40 -3.91
C LEU A 71 -1.94 -3.51 -3.19
N ARG A 72 -2.04 -2.92 -1.99
CA ARG A 72 -3.31 -2.77 -1.29
C ARG A 72 -3.46 -1.33 -0.85
N ASN A 73 -4.34 -0.60 -1.52
CA ASN A 73 -4.67 0.78 -1.14
C ASN A 73 -6.08 0.87 -0.57
N ASN A 74 -6.25 1.69 0.48
CA ASN A 74 -7.56 2.07 1.03
C ASN A 74 -8.09 3.38 0.42
N GLY A 75 -7.19 4.31 0.10
CA GLY A 75 -7.48 5.59 -0.54
C GLY A 75 -6.82 5.74 -1.89
N LEU A 76 -6.94 6.93 -2.46
CA LEU A 76 -6.27 7.33 -3.69
C LEU A 76 -4.80 7.61 -3.39
N MET A 77 -3.91 7.18 -4.29
CA MET A 77 -2.48 7.43 -4.16
C MET A 77 -2.20 8.93 -4.26
N PRO A 78 -1.33 9.49 -3.40
CA PRO A 78 -0.87 10.87 -3.54
C PRO A 78 -0.11 11.03 -4.86
N THR A 79 -0.41 12.08 -5.64
CA THR A 79 0.20 12.29 -6.97
C THR A 79 1.32 13.33 -6.98
N SER A 80 1.43 14.15 -5.93
CA SER A 80 2.31 15.32 -5.89
C SER A 80 3.15 15.32 -4.61
N ILE A 81 4.11 14.40 -4.52
CA ILE A 81 5.08 14.35 -3.42
C ILE A 81 6.44 14.80 -3.93
N ASP A 82 7.00 15.85 -3.33
CA ASP A 82 8.39 16.26 -3.50
C ASP A 82 9.22 15.77 -2.30
N PRO A 83 10.13 14.79 -2.48
CA PRO A 83 10.95 14.27 -1.40
C PRO A 83 11.85 15.31 -0.71
N ALA A 84 12.18 16.41 -1.39
CA ALA A 84 13.03 17.46 -0.83
C ALA A 84 12.30 18.32 0.23
N THR A 85 10.98 18.44 0.10
CA THR A 85 10.14 19.25 0.98
C THR A 85 9.22 18.41 1.87
N TRP A 86 9.16 17.09 1.65
CA TRP A 86 8.39 16.17 2.47
C TRP A 86 8.87 16.13 3.92
N THR A 87 7.92 16.09 4.86
CA THR A 87 8.19 16.01 6.29
C THR A 87 7.35 14.94 6.98
N LEU A 88 7.95 14.32 8.00
CA LEU A 88 7.28 13.46 8.97
C LEU A 88 7.09 14.24 10.26
N THR A 89 5.85 14.42 10.69
CA THR A 89 5.53 14.99 12.01
C THR A 89 5.24 13.88 12.99
N ILE A 90 5.85 13.96 14.17
CA ILE A 90 5.55 13.11 15.32
C ILE A 90 5.04 14.02 16.44
N ASP A 91 3.78 13.81 16.82
CA ASP A 91 3.05 14.62 17.80
C ASP A 91 2.21 13.73 18.76
N GLY A 92 1.30 14.37 19.49
CA GLY A 92 0.42 13.72 20.46
C GLY A 92 0.77 14.04 21.91
N GLU A 93 -0.11 13.63 22.83
CA GLU A 93 0.01 13.95 24.26
C GLU A 93 1.25 13.31 24.93
N ALA A 94 1.75 12.24 24.33
CA ALA A 94 2.85 11.44 24.84
C ALA A 94 4.24 11.98 24.46
N VAL A 95 4.34 12.91 23.50
CA VAL A 95 5.61 13.58 23.20
C VAL A 95 5.73 14.87 23.99
N THR A 96 6.95 15.19 24.44
CA THR A 96 7.20 16.43 25.21
C THR A 96 7.09 17.68 24.33
N LYS A 97 7.53 17.58 23.08
CA LYS A 97 7.41 18.62 22.06
C LYS A 97 7.21 17.97 20.69
N PRO A 98 6.17 18.35 19.93
CA PRO A 98 6.02 17.91 18.55
C PRO A 98 7.25 18.25 17.72
N VAL A 99 7.68 17.32 16.88
CA VAL A 99 8.84 17.48 16.00
C VAL A 99 8.44 17.07 14.59
N SER A 100 8.94 17.84 13.62
CA SER A 100 8.90 17.48 12.22
C SER A 100 10.32 17.21 11.73
N PHE A 101 10.50 16.11 11.02
CA PHE A 101 11.74 15.78 10.34
C PHE A 101 11.54 15.85 8.83
N THR A 102 12.47 16.46 8.11
CA THR A 102 12.60 16.22 6.67
C THR A 102 13.10 14.80 6.42
N LEU A 103 12.86 14.28 5.21
CA LEU A 103 13.41 12.97 4.81
C LEU A 103 14.94 12.95 4.88
N ALA A 104 15.60 14.06 4.54
CA ALA A 104 17.06 14.20 4.63
C ALA A 104 17.56 14.11 6.08
N GLU A 105 16.87 14.75 7.02
CA GLU A 105 17.23 14.68 8.44
C GLU A 105 17.07 13.28 9.02
N LEU A 106 15.99 12.57 8.67
CA LEU A 106 15.83 11.17 9.10
C LEU A 106 17.02 10.32 8.63
N LYS A 107 17.38 10.46 7.35
CA LYS A 107 18.50 9.72 6.75
C LYS A 107 19.86 10.09 7.36
N GLN A 108 20.06 11.33 7.81
CA GLN A 108 21.34 11.78 8.37
C GLN A 108 21.47 11.51 9.87
N LYS A 109 20.38 11.65 10.64
CA LYS A 109 20.42 11.62 12.10
C LYS A 109 20.41 10.21 12.70
N PHE A 110 19.82 9.25 12.00
CA PHE A 110 19.58 7.91 12.54
C PHE A 110 20.31 6.84 11.74
N THR A 111 20.71 5.77 12.42
CA THR A 111 21.32 4.60 11.78
C THR A 111 20.31 3.87 10.89
N HIS A 112 20.77 3.42 9.74
CA HIS A 112 19.93 2.66 8.81
C HIS A 112 20.03 1.17 9.11
N HIS A 113 18.90 0.49 9.05
CA HIS A 113 18.79 -0.93 9.28
C HIS A 113 18.05 -1.58 8.12
N SER A 114 18.51 -2.77 7.71
CA SER A 114 17.92 -3.55 6.64
C SER A 114 17.36 -4.85 7.19
N TYR A 115 16.11 -5.17 6.85
CA TYR A 115 15.42 -6.37 7.30
C TYR A 115 14.65 -7.02 6.14
N ARG A 116 14.74 -8.34 6.03
CA ARG A 116 13.87 -9.12 5.14
C ARG A 116 12.60 -9.46 5.91
N LEU A 117 11.50 -8.83 5.53
CA LEU A 117 10.23 -8.94 6.24
C LEU A 117 9.13 -9.37 5.27
N VAL A 118 8.32 -10.33 5.73
CA VAL A 118 7.08 -10.71 5.05
C VAL A 118 5.99 -9.72 5.46
N LEU A 119 5.35 -9.12 4.47
CA LEU A 119 4.14 -8.34 4.64
C LEU A 119 2.99 -9.09 3.99
N GLU A 120 1.99 -9.43 4.78
CA GLU A 120 0.79 -10.15 4.34
C GLU A 120 -0.45 -9.31 4.61
N CYS A 121 -1.32 -9.21 3.60
CA CYS A 121 -2.63 -8.61 3.79
C CYS A 121 -3.48 -9.53 4.68
N GLY A 122 -4.12 -9.01 5.73
CA GLY A 122 -5.10 -9.79 6.51
C GLY A 122 -6.34 -10.25 5.71
N GLY A 123 -6.40 -9.94 4.42
CA GLY A 123 -7.37 -10.46 3.47
C GLY A 123 -6.87 -11.55 2.54
N ASN A 124 -5.60 -11.96 2.64
CA ASN A 124 -5.06 -13.07 1.86
C ASN A 124 -5.89 -14.34 2.11
N GLY A 125 -6.19 -15.10 1.06
CA GLY A 125 -7.07 -16.28 1.10
C GLY A 125 -8.57 -15.97 1.15
N ARG A 126 -9.01 -14.70 1.04
CA ARG A 126 -10.44 -14.36 1.16
C ARG A 126 -11.33 -15.06 0.13
N ALA A 127 -10.82 -15.32 -1.08
CA ALA A 127 -11.58 -16.00 -2.13
C ALA A 127 -11.94 -17.45 -1.79
N GLU A 128 -11.33 -18.04 -0.75
CA GLU A 128 -11.56 -19.43 -0.35
C GLU A 128 -12.71 -19.62 0.66
N PHE A 129 -13.29 -18.54 1.18
CA PHE A 129 -14.42 -18.64 2.12
C PHE A 129 -15.72 -19.07 1.41
N ASP A 130 -16.46 -19.99 2.03
CA ASP A 130 -17.83 -20.36 1.67
C ASP A 130 -18.78 -20.19 2.88
N PRO A 131 -19.79 -19.30 2.82
CA PRO A 131 -20.12 -18.41 1.70
C PRO A 131 -19.08 -17.28 1.52
N PRO A 132 -18.98 -16.68 0.31
CA PRO A 132 -18.03 -15.61 0.04
C PRO A 132 -18.14 -14.42 1.02
N ALA A 133 -17.00 -14.04 1.59
CA ALA A 133 -16.90 -12.88 2.46
C ALA A 133 -16.82 -11.57 1.65
N LYS A 134 -17.31 -10.46 2.23
CA LYS A 134 -17.26 -9.13 1.58
C LYS A 134 -15.82 -8.62 1.45
N GLY A 135 -15.56 -7.86 0.38
CA GLY A 135 -14.27 -7.20 0.09
C GLY A 135 -13.61 -7.73 -1.17
N ASN A 136 -12.37 -7.30 -1.43
CA ASN A 136 -11.57 -7.80 -2.56
C ASN A 136 -11.34 -9.30 -2.40
N GLN A 137 -11.63 -10.08 -3.44
CA GLN A 137 -11.50 -11.53 -3.42
C GLN A 137 -10.05 -11.91 -3.71
N TRP A 138 -9.17 -11.72 -2.72
CA TRP A 138 -7.78 -12.15 -2.82
C TRP A 138 -7.70 -13.67 -2.85
N THR A 139 -6.90 -14.22 -3.75
CA THR A 139 -6.47 -15.62 -3.68
C THR A 139 -5.33 -15.73 -2.68
N VAL A 140 -4.18 -16.30 -3.03
CA VAL A 140 -3.03 -16.52 -2.13
C VAL A 140 -1.89 -15.53 -2.34
N GLY A 141 -2.09 -14.54 -3.22
CA GLY A 141 -1.06 -13.62 -3.71
C GLY A 141 -0.96 -12.28 -2.99
N ALA A 142 -1.69 -12.09 -1.89
CA ALA A 142 -1.70 -10.83 -1.13
C ALA A 142 -0.58 -10.81 -0.06
N VAL A 143 0.62 -11.23 -0.46
CA VAL A 143 1.79 -11.42 0.41
C VAL A 143 3.06 -11.14 -0.39
N GLN A 144 4.11 -10.65 0.28
CA GLN A 144 5.44 -10.45 -0.30
C GLN A 144 6.51 -10.52 0.79
N CYS A 145 7.73 -10.94 0.43
CA CYS A 145 8.91 -10.85 1.28
C CYS A 145 9.88 -9.84 0.66
N ALA A 146 10.03 -8.66 1.25
CA ALA A 146 10.92 -7.63 0.72
C ALA A 146 12.04 -7.30 1.71
N GLU A 147 13.15 -6.78 1.20
CA GLU A 147 14.21 -6.19 2.02
C GLU A 147 13.91 -4.71 2.24
N TRP A 148 13.56 -4.34 3.47
CA TRP A 148 13.22 -2.98 3.86
C TRP A 148 14.43 -2.33 4.50
N THR A 149 14.82 -1.17 3.99
CA THR A 149 15.88 -0.36 4.60
C THR A 149 15.28 0.94 5.10
N GLY A 150 15.49 1.24 6.39
CA GLY A 150 14.92 2.42 7.02
C GLY A 150 15.59 2.74 8.34
N VAL A 151 15.00 3.68 9.07
CA VAL A 151 15.40 4.02 10.44
C VAL A 151 14.43 3.33 11.41
N ARG A 152 14.91 2.84 12.54
CA ARG A 152 14.02 2.17 13.50
C ARG A 152 13.14 3.20 14.19
N LEU A 153 11.85 2.91 14.29
CA LEU A 153 10.89 3.78 14.98
C LEU A 153 11.31 3.99 16.44
N LYS A 154 11.81 2.94 17.11
CA LYS A 154 12.30 3.03 18.50
C LYS A 154 13.39 4.10 18.68
N ASP A 155 14.31 4.25 17.73
CA ASP A 155 15.44 5.17 17.86
C ASP A 155 14.96 6.62 17.72
N VAL A 156 14.00 6.85 16.82
CA VAL A 156 13.34 8.15 16.66
C VAL A 156 12.54 8.51 17.92
N LEU A 157 11.73 7.58 18.43
CA LEU A 157 10.91 7.82 19.63
C LEU A 157 11.78 8.05 20.88
N ASN A 158 12.88 7.32 21.04
CA ASN A 158 13.83 7.52 22.14
C ASN A 158 14.51 8.90 22.04
N ALA A 159 14.87 9.35 20.84
CA ALA A 159 15.45 10.68 20.63
C ALA A 159 14.48 11.82 20.96
N LEU A 160 13.17 11.60 20.81
CA LEU A 160 12.13 12.59 21.14
C LEU A 160 11.76 12.62 22.64
N GLY A 161 12.11 11.57 23.39
CA GLY A 161 11.73 11.45 24.80
C GLY A 161 10.22 11.27 24.99
N VAL A 162 9.67 10.17 24.45
CA VAL A 162 8.27 9.79 24.67
C VAL A 162 8.02 9.49 26.15
N LYS A 163 6.90 9.98 26.70
CA LYS A 163 6.48 9.72 28.08
C LYS A 163 6.28 8.22 28.32
N SER A 164 6.67 7.74 29.50
CA SER A 164 6.57 6.32 29.88
C SER A 164 5.14 5.78 29.95
N ASN A 165 4.13 6.66 29.99
CA ASN A 165 2.72 6.28 29.99
C ASN A 165 2.09 6.24 28.58
N ALA A 166 2.89 6.37 27.52
CA ALA A 166 2.41 6.18 26.16
C ALA A 166 1.95 4.73 25.95
N VAL A 167 0.71 4.54 25.50
CA VAL A 167 0.13 3.18 25.33
C VAL A 167 0.11 2.76 23.86
N TYR A 168 -0.11 3.69 22.94
CA TYR A 168 -0.36 3.40 21.53
C TYR A 168 0.16 4.53 20.65
N ILE A 169 0.59 4.18 19.44
CA ILE A 169 0.95 5.14 18.39
C ILE A 169 0.07 4.90 17.17
N GLY A 170 -0.52 5.96 16.62
CA GLY A 170 -1.29 5.93 15.37
C GLY A 170 -0.47 6.49 14.21
N TYR A 171 -0.71 5.99 13.02
CA TYR A 171 -0.08 6.45 11.77
C TYR A 171 -1.13 7.05 10.85
N TYR A 172 -0.73 8.10 10.13
CA TYR A 172 -1.55 8.78 9.14
C TYR A 172 -0.73 8.90 7.85
N GLY A 173 -1.36 8.55 6.73
CA GLY A 173 -0.77 8.68 5.40
C GLY A 173 -1.17 10.00 4.73
N GLY A 174 -0.51 10.30 3.62
CA GLY A 174 -0.88 11.42 2.74
C GLY A 174 -1.95 11.03 1.70
N ASP A 175 -2.52 9.84 1.80
CA ASP A 175 -3.53 9.32 0.88
C ASP A 175 -4.85 10.09 1.01
N THR A 176 -5.57 10.22 -0.11
CA THR A 176 -6.84 10.93 -0.16
C THR A 176 -8.01 9.95 -0.08
N HIS A 177 -9.07 10.29 0.65
CA HIS A 177 -10.27 9.47 0.72
C HIS A 177 -10.88 9.25 -0.66
N LEU A 178 -11.53 8.09 -0.89
CA LEU A 178 -12.07 7.73 -2.21
C LEU A 178 -13.12 8.70 -2.75
N SER A 179 -13.76 9.47 -1.86
CA SER A 179 -14.69 10.55 -2.22
C SER A 179 -13.99 11.85 -2.64
N GLY A 180 -12.66 11.97 -2.50
CA GLY A 180 -11.92 13.21 -2.67
C GLY A 180 -12.09 14.23 -1.54
N ASP A 181 -12.77 13.81 -0.46
CA ASP A 181 -13.07 14.67 0.69
C ASP A 181 -11.83 14.80 1.59
N PRO A 182 -11.24 16.00 1.75
CA PRO A 182 -10.03 16.19 2.52
C PRO A 182 -10.26 16.06 4.04
N ASP A 183 -11.51 16.17 4.51
CA ASP A 183 -11.82 16.10 5.93
C ASP A 183 -12.01 14.66 6.42
N LYS A 184 -11.97 13.69 5.50
CA LYS A 184 -12.09 12.26 5.80
C LYS A 184 -10.73 11.60 5.91
N VAL A 185 -10.47 11.02 7.07
CA VAL A 185 -9.34 10.10 7.27
C VAL A 185 -9.56 8.85 6.43
N VAL A 186 -8.58 8.50 5.60
CA VAL A 186 -8.64 7.26 4.80
C VAL A 186 -8.55 6.04 5.70
N ILE A 187 -7.45 5.98 6.44
CA ILE A 187 -7.16 4.92 7.38
C ILE A 187 -6.14 5.46 8.38
N SER A 188 -6.35 5.15 9.66
CA SER A 188 -5.28 5.20 10.65
C SER A 188 -5.12 3.80 11.23
N ARG A 189 -3.91 3.28 11.11
CA ARG A 189 -3.48 2.06 11.79
C ARG A 189 -2.33 2.44 12.70
N GLY A 190 -2.22 1.71 13.79
CA GLY A 190 -1.21 1.94 14.79
C GLY A 190 -0.87 0.64 15.49
N VAL A 191 0.00 0.71 16.47
CA VAL A 191 0.35 -0.43 17.30
C VAL A 191 0.55 0.01 18.76
N PRO A 192 0.42 -0.93 19.72
CA PRO A 192 0.84 -0.67 21.08
C PRO A 192 2.32 -0.27 21.14
N MET A 193 2.69 0.57 22.10
CA MET A 193 4.07 1.06 22.22
C MET A 193 5.11 -0.06 22.36
N ALA A 194 4.74 -1.18 23.00
CA ALA A 194 5.61 -2.35 23.08
C ALA A 194 6.04 -2.85 21.69
N LYS A 195 5.11 -2.91 20.73
CA LYS A 195 5.41 -3.29 19.34
C LYS A 195 6.16 -2.17 18.60
N ALA A 196 5.79 -0.91 18.82
CA ALA A 196 6.44 0.23 18.19
C ALA A 196 7.94 0.34 18.54
N LEU A 197 8.33 -0.15 19.72
CA LEU A 197 9.69 -0.12 20.24
C LEU A 197 10.53 -1.35 19.88
N GLU A 198 9.96 -2.32 19.16
CA GLU A 198 10.72 -3.46 18.62
C GLU A 198 11.69 -3.02 17.51
N ASP A 199 12.77 -3.78 17.35
CA ASP A 199 13.86 -3.50 16.41
C ASP A 199 13.39 -3.55 14.95
N GLU A 200 12.39 -4.37 14.65
CA GLU A 200 11.84 -4.62 13.32
C GLU A 200 10.80 -3.58 12.90
N THR A 201 10.42 -2.65 13.78
CA THR A 201 9.51 -1.56 13.42
C THR A 201 10.30 -0.42 12.78
N LEU A 202 10.15 -0.26 11.47
CA LEU A 202 10.89 0.70 10.65
C LEU A 202 10.03 1.87 10.18
N LEU A 203 10.70 3.01 9.98
CA LEU A 203 10.32 4.06 9.04
C LEU A 203 11.20 3.84 7.79
N ALA A 204 10.64 3.17 6.78
CA ALA A 204 11.32 2.75 5.55
C ALA A 204 10.79 3.52 4.32
#